data_AF-A0A1G6YUX3-F1
#
_entry.id   AF-A0A1G6YUX3-F1
#
_cell.length_a   1.000
_cell.length_b   1.000
_cell.length_c   1.000
_cell.angle_alpha   90.00
_cell.angle_beta   90.00
_cell.angle_gamma   90.00
#
_symmetry.space_group_name_H-M   'P 1'
#
loop_
_entity.id
_entity.type
_entity.pdbx_description
1 polymer ?
#
loop_
_entity_poly.entity_id
_entity_poly.type
_entity_poly.pdbx_seq_one_letter_code
_entity_poly.pdbx_strand_id
1 'polypeptide(L)'
;MRIRVNSKRLLAAASAVGVTGLVVGGLLVAAGSSSAAPVQVDKTLAFTCPFPLIGDQVLQVRIRATINAPETEGGEITTKDFSATATVPDTATQGLTLIGAKTIEGSAVANITLNNAGIALPVAIPGLTIPKTNVPASGAFDTVASGTVPTAFPKAGPTSIVVGDFSTTLTPRLADGNETGLKTFTSDCKMNPGQDAKLLEFTVAPGGGTTSPQPTSTTSSATTTSATSSTTAEPTSTTSDPTSTTSDPTSTTSEPTSTTSEPTSTTTSTTEPPAGGDVVKVDKKVTYSCPFPLIGTQQLAVRIQADLTPPAQAGGVLKTTNFSATATVPGTATQGLTLIGAKTIEGTADAAVRAVNGGDTLDIPIPGLIIPKTDVPASGPFDTIAGGTVADQVVPKAGETTVSVGDFTTTLTPKKADGSETDLHTFESKCTLDPGQDTKLATFTVGGGGGPTSSTTPPSSTTPPSSTSSTTPPSSTKPPTSSSTSATSSTSATSSTSVTSSTEPTSTEPTTSEPTSTTTEPPLVTVTTTTGYYPPPADYGSPPPAGGSGGGLASTGASIALPLGIGAALLALGGGALFWQRRRAARG
;
A
#
# COMPACT_ATOMS: atom_id res chain seq x y z
N MET A 1 -2.53 16.84 -46.09
CA MET A 1 -2.92 16.57 -47.50
C MET A 1 -4.40 16.20 -47.52
N ARG A 2 -5.24 16.74 -48.43
CA ARG A 2 -6.69 16.46 -48.46
C ARG A 2 -6.99 15.30 -49.40
N ILE A 3 -7.83 14.35 -48.99
CA ILE A 3 -8.46 13.37 -49.88
C ILE A 3 -9.98 13.38 -49.63
N ARG A 4 -10.74 13.82 -50.64
CA ARG A 4 -12.18 13.59 -50.80
C ARG A 4 -12.37 12.74 -52.05
N VAL A 5 -13.09 11.62 -51.96
CA VAL A 5 -13.61 10.86 -53.11
C VAL A 5 -14.99 10.34 -52.69
N ASN A 6 -16.07 11.07 -52.98
CA ASN A 6 -16.92 10.92 -54.18
C ASN A 6 -17.74 9.61 -54.23
N SER A 7 -18.91 9.62 -53.60
CA SER A 7 -20.01 8.66 -53.87
C SER A 7 -20.67 8.96 -55.22
N LYS A 8 -21.01 7.93 -56.00
CA LYS A 8 -21.69 8.06 -57.30
C LYS A 8 -23.22 8.22 -57.14
N ARG A 9 -23.87 8.76 -58.17
CA ARG A 9 -25.32 9.03 -58.24
C ARG A 9 -26.09 7.95 -59.03
N LEU A 10 -27.33 7.72 -58.62
CA LEU A 10 -28.54 7.28 -59.35
C LEU A 10 -29.73 7.85 -58.52
N LEU A 11 -30.80 8.54 -58.98
CA LEU A 11 -31.61 8.56 -60.21
C LEU A 11 -32.32 7.21 -60.46
N ALA A 12 -33.66 7.09 -60.51
CA ALA A 12 -34.80 8.03 -60.35
C ALA A 12 -36.04 7.24 -59.78
N ALA A 13 -37.33 7.63 -59.75
CA ALA A 13 -38.12 8.73 -60.34
C ALA A 13 -39.41 9.05 -59.50
N ALA A 14 -40.60 9.16 -60.13
CA ALA A 14 -41.95 9.27 -59.54
C ALA A 14 -42.84 8.12 -60.09
N SER A 15 -44.15 7.92 -59.87
CA SER A 15 -45.34 8.71 -59.41
C SER A 15 -46.47 7.66 -59.11
N ALA A 16 -47.66 7.85 -58.53
CA ALA A 16 -48.45 8.84 -57.77
C ALA A 16 -49.89 8.23 -57.59
N VAL A 17 -50.68 8.73 -56.61
CA VAL A 17 -52.15 8.54 -56.43
C VAL A 17 -52.72 7.14 -56.06
N GLY A 18 -53.55 7.11 -55.01
CA GLY A 18 -54.47 6.00 -54.65
C GLY A 18 -55.00 6.16 -53.22
N VAL A 19 -56.31 5.98 -52.96
CA VAL A 19 -56.95 6.21 -51.65
C VAL A 19 -57.93 5.08 -51.29
N THR A 20 -58.11 4.84 -49.98
CA THR A 20 -59.05 3.90 -49.31
C THR A 20 -58.68 2.41 -49.31
N GLY A 21 -58.98 1.74 -48.19
CA GLY A 21 -58.73 0.30 -47.96
C GLY A 21 -58.35 0.00 -46.50
N LEU A 22 -59.34 -0.30 -45.65
CA LEU A 22 -59.13 -0.61 -44.23
C LEU A 22 -59.22 -2.13 -44.02
N VAL A 23 -58.09 -2.82 -43.81
CA VAL A 23 -58.05 -4.23 -43.39
C VAL A 23 -56.97 -4.48 -42.33
N VAL A 24 -57.44 -5.09 -41.24
CA VAL A 24 -56.77 -5.80 -40.14
C VAL A 24 -55.31 -6.23 -40.30
N GLY A 25 -54.50 -5.89 -39.28
CA GLY A 25 -53.64 -6.84 -38.56
C GLY A 25 -52.46 -7.47 -39.31
N GLY A 26 -51.35 -6.74 -39.38
CA GLY A 26 -50.07 -7.23 -39.92
C GLY A 26 -48.84 -6.67 -39.19
N LEU A 27 -48.92 -6.47 -37.86
CA LEU A 27 -47.79 -5.97 -37.08
C LEU A 27 -46.74 -7.08 -36.93
N LEU A 28 -45.84 -7.17 -37.91
CA LEU A 28 -44.60 -7.94 -37.80
C LEU A 28 -43.71 -7.27 -36.74
N VAL A 29 -43.93 -7.67 -35.48
CA VAL A 29 -42.95 -7.47 -34.41
C VAL A 29 -41.72 -8.28 -34.80
N ALA A 30 -40.77 -7.62 -35.47
CA ALA A 30 -39.43 -8.12 -35.55
C ALA A 30 -38.91 -8.22 -34.11
N ALA A 31 -38.79 -9.45 -33.60
CA ALA A 31 -38.14 -9.74 -32.33
C ALA A 31 -36.64 -9.47 -32.49
N GLY A 32 -36.28 -8.19 -32.56
CA GLY A 32 -34.90 -7.74 -32.55
C GLY A 32 -34.30 -8.16 -31.22
N SER A 33 -33.37 -9.11 -31.28
CA SER A 33 -32.63 -9.57 -30.11
C SER A 33 -31.91 -8.39 -29.48
N SER A 34 -32.45 -7.84 -28.40
CA SER A 34 -31.79 -6.84 -27.58
C SER A 34 -30.61 -7.51 -26.89
N SER A 35 -29.46 -7.44 -27.54
CA SER A 35 -28.17 -7.73 -26.94
C SER A 35 -27.64 -6.43 -26.36
N ALA A 36 -27.48 -6.37 -25.04
CA ALA A 36 -26.88 -5.22 -24.37
C ALA A 36 -25.54 -4.88 -25.03
N ALA A 37 -25.30 -3.58 -25.26
CA ALA A 37 -24.11 -3.13 -25.98
C ALA A 37 -22.83 -3.58 -25.27
N PRO A 38 -21.77 -3.99 -26.01
CA PRO A 38 -20.50 -4.42 -25.42
C PRO A 38 -19.93 -3.34 -24.50
N VAL A 39 -19.75 -3.68 -23.22
CA VAL A 39 -19.19 -2.77 -22.23
C VAL A 39 -17.67 -2.88 -22.26
N GLN A 40 -17.01 -1.75 -22.50
CA GLN A 40 -15.56 -1.62 -22.41
C GLN A 40 -15.15 -1.42 -20.95
N VAL A 41 -14.33 -2.33 -20.43
CA VAL A 41 -13.67 -2.23 -19.13
C VAL A 41 -12.21 -1.83 -19.37
N ASP A 42 -11.75 -0.79 -18.69
CA ASP A 42 -10.33 -0.40 -18.61
C ASP A 42 -10.08 0.13 -17.19
N LYS A 43 -9.40 -0.66 -16.35
CA LYS A 43 -9.25 -0.36 -14.91
C LYS A 43 -7.87 -0.74 -14.41
N THR A 44 -7.20 0.19 -13.74
CA THR A 44 -5.92 -0.07 -13.07
C THR A 44 -6.15 -0.35 -11.59
N LEU A 45 -5.53 -1.42 -11.07
CA LEU A 45 -5.55 -1.82 -9.67
C LEU A 45 -4.13 -2.17 -9.21
N ALA A 46 -3.76 -1.76 -8.00
CA ALA A 46 -2.50 -2.10 -7.37
C ALA A 46 -2.56 -3.46 -6.66
N PHE A 47 -1.54 -4.28 -6.84
CA PHE A 47 -1.37 -5.59 -6.20
C PHE A 47 0.02 -5.70 -5.57
N THR A 48 0.11 -6.39 -4.44
CA THR A 48 1.36 -6.76 -3.76
C THR A 48 1.72 -8.20 -4.13
N CYS A 49 2.84 -8.37 -4.82
CA CYS A 49 3.34 -9.66 -5.31
C CYS A 49 4.64 -10.04 -4.56
N PRO A 50 4.74 -11.24 -3.96
CA PRO A 50 5.96 -11.71 -3.32
C PRO A 50 6.99 -12.18 -4.36
N PHE A 51 8.19 -11.59 -4.39
CA PHE A 51 9.30 -12.01 -5.25
C PHE A 51 10.44 -12.64 -4.42
N PRO A 52 10.94 -13.85 -4.75
CA PRO A 52 11.83 -14.62 -3.88
C PRO A 52 13.14 -13.95 -3.40
N LEU A 53 13.64 -12.94 -4.12
CA LEU A 53 14.91 -12.27 -3.84
C LEU A 53 14.78 -10.82 -3.33
N ILE A 54 13.59 -10.22 -3.41
CA ILE A 54 13.35 -8.80 -3.10
C ILE A 54 12.10 -8.59 -2.23
N GLY A 55 11.45 -9.66 -1.77
CA GLY A 55 10.25 -9.60 -0.95
C GLY A 55 9.04 -9.07 -1.73
N ASP A 56 8.10 -8.48 -0.99
CA ASP A 56 6.84 -7.96 -1.52
C ASP A 56 7.06 -6.71 -2.39
N GLN A 57 6.47 -6.69 -3.58
CA GLN A 57 6.55 -5.60 -4.55
C GLN A 57 5.16 -5.18 -5.02
N VAL A 58 4.91 -3.86 -5.07
CA VAL A 58 3.64 -3.33 -5.57
C VAL A 58 3.69 -3.15 -7.09
N LEU A 59 2.80 -3.83 -7.80
CA LEU A 59 2.62 -3.74 -9.25
C LEU A 59 1.29 -3.02 -9.56
N GLN A 60 1.30 -2.14 -10.55
CA GLN A 60 0.08 -1.57 -11.11
C GLN A 60 -0.41 -2.46 -12.25
N VAL A 61 -1.63 -3.01 -12.15
CA VAL A 61 -2.20 -3.92 -13.15
C VAL A 61 -3.40 -3.27 -13.81
N ARG A 62 -3.24 -2.89 -15.09
CA ARG A 62 -4.29 -2.34 -15.94
C ARG A 62 -5.00 -3.45 -16.70
N ILE A 63 -6.21 -3.77 -16.25
CA ILE A 63 -7.08 -4.79 -16.80
C ILE A 63 -7.97 -4.15 -17.87
N ARG A 64 -7.97 -4.70 -19.08
CA ARG A 64 -8.88 -4.34 -20.18
C ARG A 64 -9.67 -5.53 -20.67
N ALA A 65 -10.95 -5.31 -21.00
CA ALA A 65 -11.83 -6.32 -21.56
C ALA A 65 -13.05 -5.71 -22.25
N THR A 66 -13.51 -6.34 -23.34
CA THR A 66 -14.85 -6.13 -23.91
C THR A 66 -15.80 -7.18 -23.33
N ILE A 67 -16.72 -6.79 -22.44
CA ILE A 67 -17.69 -7.72 -21.82
C ILE A 67 -19.07 -7.52 -22.43
N ASN A 68 -19.68 -8.60 -22.93
CA ASN A 68 -21.09 -8.64 -23.32
C ASN A 68 -21.85 -9.35 -22.19
N ALA A 69 -22.83 -8.65 -21.61
CA ALA A 69 -23.70 -9.18 -20.57
C ALA A 69 -25.07 -9.57 -21.17
N PRO A 70 -25.69 -10.68 -20.75
CA PRO A 70 -27.02 -11.06 -21.22
C PRO A 70 -28.12 -10.24 -20.54
N GLU A 71 -29.11 -9.78 -21.32
CA GLU A 71 -30.30 -9.09 -20.78
C GLU A 71 -31.27 -10.05 -20.08
N THR A 72 -31.27 -11.34 -20.47
CA THR A 72 -32.19 -12.38 -19.97
C THR A 72 -31.46 -13.62 -19.49
N GLU A 73 -32.03 -14.28 -18.48
CA GLU A 73 -31.57 -15.57 -17.95
C GLU A 73 -31.38 -16.63 -19.04
N GLY A 74 -30.34 -17.46 -18.89
CA GLY A 74 -29.94 -18.44 -19.91
C GLY A 74 -29.07 -17.87 -21.04
N GLY A 75 -28.94 -16.54 -21.14
CA GLY A 75 -27.91 -15.92 -21.97
C GLY A 75 -26.50 -16.08 -21.40
N GLU A 76 -25.48 -15.85 -22.24
CA GLU A 76 -24.07 -16.08 -21.92
C GLU A 76 -23.32 -14.76 -21.68
N ILE A 77 -22.55 -14.68 -20.59
CA ILE A 77 -21.52 -13.65 -20.41
C ILE A 77 -20.33 -14.03 -21.30
N THR A 78 -20.03 -13.20 -22.29
CA THR A 78 -18.88 -13.40 -23.18
C THR A 78 -17.90 -12.25 -23.08
N THR A 79 -16.63 -12.58 -22.86
CA THR A 79 -15.53 -11.61 -22.75
C THR A 79 -14.61 -11.73 -23.96
N LYS A 80 -14.27 -10.60 -24.57
CA LYS A 80 -13.30 -10.48 -25.67
C LYS A 80 -12.19 -9.51 -25.28
N ASP A 81 -11.08 -9.59 -26.02
CA ASP A 81 -9.96 -8.63 -25.92
C ASP A 81 -9.33 -8.52 -24.51
N PHE A 82 -9.47 -9.59 -23.70
CA PHE A 82 -8.97 -9.62 -22.33
C PHE A 82 -7.44 -9.50 -22.30
N SER A 83 -6.96 -8.49 -21.59
CA SER A 83 -5.55 -8.26 -21.33
C SER A 83 -5.34 -7.62 -19.96
N ALA A 84 -4.30 -8.05 -19.25
CA ALA A 84 -3.85 -7.44 -18.01
C ALA A 84 -2.40 -6.98 -18.21
N THR A 85 -2.21 -5.66 -18.36
CA THR A 85 -0.88 -5.04 -18.42
C THR A 85 -0.39 -4.79 -17.00
N ALA A 86 0.62 -5.52 -16.56
CA ALA A 86 1.27 -5.32 -15.27
C ALA A 86 2.53 -4.47 -15.45
N THR A 87 2.54 -3.27 -14.87
CA THR A 87 3.72 -2.42 -14.76
C THR A 87 4.59 -2.96 -13.61
N VAL A 88 5.74 -3.52 -13.99
CA VAL A 88 6.77 -4.06 -13.10
C VAL A 88 7.64 -2.90 -12.60
N PRO A 89 7.79 -2.68 -11.28
CA PRO A 89 8.54 -1.56 -10.73
C PRO A 89 10.07 -1.72 -10.88
N ASP A 90 10.80 -0.61 -10.81
CA ASP A 90 12.27 -0.53 -10.85
C ASP A 90 12.98 -1.55 -9.94
N THR A 91 12.45 -1.81 -8.75
CA THR A 91 12.94 -2.82 -7.80
C THR A 91 12.93 -4.24 -8.36
N ALA A 92 11.87 -4.60 -9.08
CA ALA A 92 11.76 -5.89 -9.74
C ALA A 92 12.64 -5.95 -11.00
N THR A 93 12.77 -4.85 -11.76
CA THR A 93 13.77 -4.73 -12.83
C THR A 93 15.21 -4.93 -12.31
N GLN A 94 15.55 -4.32 -11.16
CA GLN A 94 16.83 -4.49 -10.49
C GLN A 94 17.07 -5.94 -10.07
N GLY A 95 16.09 -6.57 -9.41
CA GLY A 95 16.16 -7.98 -8.99
C GLY A 95 16.35 -8.94 -10.17
N LEU A 96 15.62 -8.73 -11.27
CA LEU A 96 15.78 -9.48 -12.52
C LEU A 96 17.15 -9.24 -13.17
N THR A 97 17.64 -8.00 -13.16
CA THR A 97 18.96 -7.64 -13.73
C THR A 97 20.11 -8.24 -12.90
N LEU A 98 19.96 -8.32 -11.57
CA LEU A 98 20.94 -8.89 -10.65
C LEU A 98 21.17 -10.40 -10.89
N ILE A 99 20.12 -11.15 -11.24
CA ILE A 99 20.22 -12.56 -11.67
C ILE A 99 20.58 -12.72 -13.17
N GLY A 100 20.94 -11.62 -13.85
CA GLY A 100 21.37 -11.61 -15.25
C GLY A 100 20.25 -11.68 -16.28
N ALA A 101 18.98 -11.61 -15.89
CA ALA A 101 17.86 -11.75 -16.80
C ALA A 101 17.88 -10.67 -17.90
N LYS A 102 17.52 -11.06 -19.12
CA LYS A 102 17.26 -10.17 -20.26
C LYS A 102 15.84 -10.27 -20.79
N THR A 103 15.16 -11.37 -20.51
CA THR A 103 13.73 -11.51 -20.82
C THR A 103 13.00 -12.27 -19.72
N ILE A 104 11.73 -11.96 -19.54
CA ILE A 104 10.81 -12.71 -18.69
C ILE A 104 9.60 -13.17 -19.53
N GLU A 105 9.17 -14.41 -19.30
CA GLU A 105 8.01 -15.05 -19.94
C GLU A 105 7.33 -15.94 -18.90
N GLY A 106 6.10 -16.40 -19.16
CA GLY A 106 5.41 -17.26 -18.20
C GLY A 106 3.91 -17.39 -18.44
N SER A 107 3.19 -17.69 -17.36
CA SER A 107 1.73 -17.77 -17.34
C SER A 107 1.14 -17.18 -16.06
N ALA A 108 -0.17 -16.94 -16.07
CA ALA A 108 -0.93 -16.47 -14.92
C ALA A 108 -2.28 -17.18 -14.78
N VAL A 109 -2.80 -17.15 -13.54
CA VAL A 109 -4.15 -17.55 -13.18
C VAL A 109 -4.78 -16.39 -12.42
N ALA A 110 -5.75 -15.70 -13.04
CA ALA A 110 -6.48 -14.62 -12.38
C ALA A 110 -7.75 -15.16 -11.72
N ASN A 111 -8.03 -14.76 -10.48
CA ASN A 111 -9.29 -15.10 -9.83
C ASN A 111 -10.25 -13.91 -9.92
N ILE A 112 -11.53 -14.18 -10.15
CA ILE A 112 -12.61 -13.21 -10.06
C ILE A 112 -13.73 -13.78 -9.19
N THR A 113 -14.54 -12.90 -8.59
CA THR A 113 -15.81 -13.27 -7.97
C THR A 113 -16.95 -12.81 -8.89
N LEU A 114 -17.72 -13.76 -9.42
CA LEU A 114 -19.00 -13.49 -10.06
C LEU A 114 -20.08 -13.55 -8.99
N ASN A 115 -20.54 -12.39 -8.51
CA ASN A 115 -21.75 -12.35 -7.69
C ASN A 115 -22.96 -12.36 -8.62
N ASN A 116 -23.76 -13.43 -8.60
CA ASN A 116 -24.98 -13.57 -9.39
C ASN A 116 -26.19 -13.79 -8.48
N ALA A 117 -27.18 -12.90 -8.56
CA ALA A 117 -28.39 -12.90 -7.73
C ALA A 117 -28.12 -12.92 -6.21
N GLY A 118 -26.99 -12.36 -5.77
CA GLY A 118 -26.53 -12.38 -4.37
C GLY A 118 -25.63 -13.55 -3.99
N ILE A 119 -25.41 -14.51 -4.89
CA ILE A 119 -24.50 -15.66 -4.67
C ILE A 119 -23.12 -15.32 -5.23
N ALA A 120 -22.12 -15.17 -4.36
CA ALA A 120 -20.73 -14.98 -4.74
C ALA A 120 -20.09 -16.31 -5.17
N LEU A 121 -19.81 -16.46 -6.47
CA LEU A 121 -19.13 -17.62 -7.05
C LEU A 121 -17.68 -17.26 -7.43
N PRO A 122 -16.66 -17.87 -6.83
CA PRO A 122 -15.27 -17.71 -7.26
C PRO A 122 -15.04 -18.42 -8.60
N VAL A 123 -14.40 -17.75 -9.54
CA VAL A 123 -14.05 -18.27 -10.87
C VAL A 123 -12.57 -18.00 -11.12
N ALA A 124 -11.81 -19.05 -11.44
CA ALA A 124 -10.43 -18.94 -11.87
C ALA A 124 -10.35 -18.85 -13.41
N ILE A 125 -9.46 -18.00 -13.91
CA ILE A 125 -9.13 -17.82 -15.32
C ILE A 125 -7.71 -18.36 -15.53
N PRO A 126 -7.55 -19.67 -15.81
CA PRO A 126 -6.24 -20.28 -16.05
C PRO A 126 -5.74 -20.01 -17.47
N GLY A 127 -4.45 -20.23 -17.70
CA GLY A 127 -3.87 -20.23 -19.05
C GLY A 127 -3.67 -18.85 -19.67
N LEU A 128 -3.72 -17.79 -18.86
CA LEU A 128 -3.26 -16.48 -19.30
C LEU A 128 -1.77 -16.57 -19.62
N THR A 129 -1.38 -16.20 -20.84
CA THR A 129 0.00 -16.29 -21.33
C THR A 129 0.70 -14.96 -21.15
N ILE A 130 1.91 -14.98 -20.60
CA ILE A 130 2.81 -13.83 -20.51
C ILE A 130 3.91 -14.03 -21.56
N PRO A 131 3.88 -13.31 -22.69
CA PRO A 131 4.83 -13.48 -23.77
C PRO A 131 6.21 -12.94 -23.38
N LYS A 132 7.24 -13.40 -24.09
CA LYS A 132 8.64 -13.03 -23.86
C LYS A 132 8.84 -11.51 -23.93
N THR A 133 8.92 -10.90 -22.75
CA THR A 133 9.04 -9.46 -22.51
C THR A 133 10.50 -9.14 -22.23
N ASN A 134 11.05 -8.10 -22.86
CA ASN A 134 12.43 -7.65 -22.60
C ASN A 134 12.52 -6.92 -21.25
N VAL A 135 13.49 -7.30 -20.42
CA VAL A 135 13.80 -6.62 -19.16
C VAL A 135 14.81 -5.50 -19.47
N PRO A 136 14.50 -4.22 -19.19
CA PRO A 136 15.45 -3.13 -19.39
C PRO A 136 16.56 -3.17 -18.33
N ALA A 137 17.63 -2.41 -18.53
CA ALA A 137 18.75 -2.37 -17.57
C ALA A 137 18.42 -1.62 -16.25
N SER A 138 17.39 -0.78 -16.28
CA SER A 138 16.84 0.01 -15.18
C SER A 138 15.46 0.54 -15.59
N GLY A 139 14.69 1.10 -14.64
CA GLY A 139 13.35 1.61 -14.92
C GLY A 139 12.25 0.54 -14.82
N ALA A 140 11.04 0.98 -14.54
CA ALA A 140 9.83 0.17 -14.66
C ALA A 140 9.59 -0.28 -16.13
N PHE A 141 8.91 -1.41 -16.30
CA PHE A 141 8.47 -1.89 -17.63
C PHE A 141 7.12 -2.59 -17.57
N ASP A 142 6.37 -2.54 -18.66
CA ASP A 142 5.11 -3.25 -18.78
C ASP A 142 5.32 -4.67 -19.31
N THR A 143 4.63 -5.64 -18.71
CA THR A 143 4.39 -6.97 -19.29
C THR A 143 2.88 -7.21 -19.42
N VAL A 144 2.45 -8.05 -20.37
CA VAL A 144 1.02 -8.23 -20.70
C VAL A 144 0.64 -9.69 -20.59
N ALA A 145 -0.20 -10.03 -19.60
CA ALA A 145 -0.91 -11.31 -19.59
C ALA A 145 -2.14 -11.22 -20.50
N SER A 146 -2.36 -12.22 -21.36
CA SER A 146 -3.56 -12.32 -22.21
C SER A 146 -4.00 -13.76 -22.41
N GLY A 147 -5.29 -13.98 -22.65
CA GLY A 147 -5.84 -15.33 -22.81
C GLY A 147 -7.38 -15.36 -22.85
N THR A 148 -7.91 -16.56 -23.04
CA THR A 148 -9.37 -16.78 -23.12
C THR A 148 -9.99 -16.80 -21.72
N VAL A 149 -10.98 -15.94 -21.49
CA VAL A 149 -11.79 -15.97 -20.27
C VAL A 149 -12.91 -17.01 -20.43
N PRO A 150 -13.13 -17.92 -19.47
CA PRO A 150 -14.27 -18.84 -19.48
C PRO A 150 -15.62 -18.09 -19.55
N THR A 151 -16.57 -18.60 -20.31
CA THR A 151 -17.92 -18.03 -20.36
C THR A 151 -18.77 -18.50 -19.18
N ALA A 152 -19.79 -17.72 -18.82
CA ALA A 152 -20.64 -17.99 -17.65
C ALA A 152 -22.11 -17.67 -17.95
N PHE A 153 -23.01 -18.44 -17.35
CA PHE A 153 -24.46 -18.35 -17.56
C PHE A 153 -25.14 -17.85 -16.28
N PRO A 154 -25.36 -16.53 -16.13
CA PRO A 154 -25.98 -15.95 -14.94
C PRO A 154 -27.48 -16.26 -14.88
N LYS A 155 -27.97 -16.50 -13.67
CA LYS A 155 -29.40 -16.53 -13.34
C LYS A 155 -29.99 -15.12 -13.30
N ALA A 156 -31.32 -15.05 -13.31
CA ALA A 156 -32.06 -13.81 -13.12
C ALA A 156 -31.69 -13.10 -11.81
N GLY A 157 -31.51 -11.78 -11.85
CA GLY A 157 -31.17 -10.93 -10.72
C GLY A 157 -29.97 -10.00 -10.94
N PRO A 158 -29.61 -9.18 -9.94
CA PRO A 158 -28.43 -8.32 -9.98
C PRO A 158 -27.17 -9.19 -10.07
N THR A 159 -26.25 -8.81 -10.94
CA THR A 159 -25.00 -9.55 -11.20
C THR A 159 -23.82 -8.59 -11.29
N SER A 160 -22.73 -8.88 -10.59
CA SER A 160 -21.48 -8.09 -10.65
C SER A 160 -20.24 -8.96 -10.73
N ILE A 161 -19.26 -8.48 -11.50
CA ILE A 161 -17.94 -9.11 -11.68
C ILE A 161 -16.94 -8.31 -10.87
N VAL A 162 -16.22 -8.97 -9.96
CA VAL A 162 -15.25 -8.35 -9.04
C VAL A 162 -13.89 -9.04 -9.21
N VAL A 163 -12.81 -8.25 -9.30
CA VAL A 163 -11.43 -8.77 -9.36
C VAL A 163 -11.04 -9.36 -8.00
N GLY A 164 -10.34 -10.50 -8.03
CA GLY A 164 -9.66 -11.08 -6.86
C GLY A 164 -8.15 -11.15 -7.08
N ASP A 165 -7.49 -11.89 -6.20
CA ASP A 165 -6.04 -12.15 -6.29
C ASP A 165 -5.67 -12.92 -7.58
N PHE A 166 -4.40 -12.85 -7.99
CA PHE A 166 -3.90 -13.65 -9.11
C PHE A 166 -2.55 -14.30 -8.77
N SER A 167 -2.28 -15.45 -9.39
CA SER A 167 -0.99 -16.14 -9.30
C SER A 167 -0.27 -16.07 -10.64
N THR A 168 1.06 -15.92 -10.61
CA THR A 168 1.90 -15.93 -11.82
C THR A 168 3.00 -16.97 -11.68
N THR A 169 3.32 -17.68 -12.76
CA THR A 169 4.48 -18.56 -12.87
C THR A 169 5.40 -17.99 -13.94
N LEU A 170 6.58 -17.53 -13.52
CA LEU A 170 7.47 -16.67 -14.29
C LEU A 170 8.85 -17.32 -14.47
N THR A 171 9.35 -17.29 -15.71
CA THR A 171 10.64 -17.86 -16.12
C THR A 171 11.58 -16.73 -16.57
N PRO A 172 12.39 -16.14 -15.66
CA PRO A 172 13.45 -15.21 -16.03
C PRO A 172 14.59 -15.91 -16.77
N ARG A 173 14.91 -15.42 -17.97
CA ARG A 173 15.94 -15.99 -18.88
C ARG A 173 17.10 -15.04 -19.15
N LEU A 174 18.27 -15.65 -19.34
CA LEU A 174 19.53 -15.03 -19.76
C LEU A 174 19.50 -14.63 -21.26
N ALA A 175 20.54 -13.93 -21.71
CA ALA A 175 20.68 -13.44 -23.10
C ALA A 175 20.75 -14.56 -24.17
N ASP A 176 21.19 -15.76 -23.78
CA ASP A 176 21.25 -16.96 -24.61
C ASP A 176 19.93 -17.75 -24.67
N GLY A 177 18.94 -17.37 -23.86
CA GLY A 177 17.65 -18.06 -23.73
C GLY A 177 17.59 -19.14 -22.64
N ASN A 178 18.69 -19.44 -21.96
CA ASN A 178 18.68 -20.34 -20.80
C ASN A 178 17.96 -19.70 -19.61
N GLU A 179 17.48 -20.53 -18.66
CA GLU A 179 16.97 -20.02 -17.39
C GLU A 179 18.10 -19.32 -16.60
N THR A 180 17.75 -18.28 -15.85
CA THR A 180 18.65 -17.71 -14.82
C THR A 180 18.81 -18.65 -13.63
N GLY A 181 19.76 -18.36 -12.73
CA GLY A 181 19.96 -19.14 -11.50
C GLY A 181 18.75 -19.22 -10.57
N LEU A 182 17.76 -18.33 -10.71
CA LEU A 182 16.48 -18.37 -9.99
C LEU A 182 15.53 -19.45 -10.53
N LYS A 183 15.71 -19.88 -11.80
CA LYS A 183 14.79 -20.73 -12.57
C LYS A 183 13.37 -20.14 -12.63
N THR A 184 12.42 -20.96 -13.08
CA THR A 184 10.99 -20.66 -12.99
C THR A 184 10.52 -20.59 -11.53
N PHE A 185 9.80 -19.52 -11.16
CA PHE A 185 9.22 -19.31 -9.83
C PHE A 185 7.74 -18.92 -9.90
N THR A 186 7.01 -19.05 -8.80
CA THR A 186 5.61 -18.61 -8.67
C THR A 186 5.50 -17.40 -7.73
N SER A 187 4.59 -16.48 -8.02
CA SER A 187 4.28 -15.30 -7.20
C SER A 187 2.77 -15.11 -7.09
N ASP A 188 2.25 -15.19 -5.85
CA ASP A 188 0.83 -15.08 -5.51
C ASP A 188 0.48 -13.64 -5.12
N CYS A 189 0.05 -12.86 -6.11
CA CYS A 189 -0.23 -11.44 -5.99
C CYS A 189 -1.57 -11.16 -5.29
N LYS A 190 -1.52 -10.43 -4.17
CA LYS A 190 -2.67 -9.99 -3.38
C LYS A 190 -3.13 -8.60 -3.77
N MET A 191 -4.43 -8.40 -3.90
CA MET A 191 -4.98 -7.07 -4.23
C MET A 191 -4.83 -6.11 -3.04
N ASN A 192 -4.34 -4.89 -3.27
CA ASN A 192 -4.15 -3.92 -2.19
C ASN A 192 -5.52 -3.41 -1.68
N PRO A 193 -5.71 -3.27 -0.35
CA PRO A 193 -6.98 -2.87 0.23
C PRO A 193 -7.36 -1.42 -0.10
N GLY A 194 -8.66 -1.10 0.03
CA GLY A 194 -9.20 0.25 -0.20
C GLY A 194 -9.51 0.61 -1.65
N GLN A 195 -9.27 -0.30 -2.60
CA GLN A 195 -9.56 -0.10 -4.02
C GLN A 195 -10.92 -0.68 -4.42
N ASP A 196 -11.59 -0.06 -5.40
CA ASP A 196 -12.80 -0.61 -6.00
C ASP A 196 -12.46 -1.73 -7.01
N ALA A 197 -12.68 -2.98 -6.59
CA ALA A 197 -12.43 -4.16 -7.40
C ALA A 197 -13.54 -4.51 -8.42
N LYS A 198 -14.68 -3.79 -8.45
CA LYS A 198 -15.80 -4.11 -9.35
C LYS A 198 -15.46 -3.74 -10.80
N LEU A 199 -15.50 -4.70 -11.73
CA LEU A 199 -15.29 -4.47 -13.17
C LEU A 199 -16.59 -4.07 -13.88
N LEU A 200 -17.69 -4.74 -13.52
CA LEU A 200 -18.99 -4.55 -14.16
C LEU A 200 -20.12 -4.92 -13.20
N GLU A 201 -21.26 -4.27 -13.34
CA GLU A 201 -22.52 -4.58 -12.66
C GLU A 201 -23.68 -4.37 -13.62
N PHE A 202 -24.62 -5.31 -13.62
CA PHE A 202 -25.79 -5.36 -14.50
C PHE A 202 -26.92 -6.14 -13.83
N THR A 203 -28.09 -6.20 -14.45
CA THR A 203 -29.22 -7.01 -13.97
C THR A 203 -29.70 -7.90 -15.10
N VAL A 204 -29.88 -9.18 -14.80
CA VAL A 204 -30.40 -10.20 -15.72
C VAL A 204 -31.90 -10.36 -15.47
N ALA A 205 -32.73 -10.18 -16.49
CA ALA A 205 -34.17 -10.37 -16.38
C ALA A 205 -34.54 -11.87 -16.29
N PRO A 206 -35.63 -12.24 -15.59
CA PRO A 206 -36.16 -13.60 -15.57
C PRO A 206 -36.40 -14.20 -16.95
N GLY A 207 -36.13 -15.50 -17.10
CA GLY A 207 -36.36 -16.22 -18.35
C GLY A 207 -37.85 -16.25 -18.73
N GLY A 208 -38.25 -15.38 -19.65
CA GLY A 208 -39.63 -15.20 -20.08
C GLY A 208 -40.20 -16.36 -20.90
N GLY A 209 -40.61 -17.44 -20.21
CA GLY A 209 -41.50 -18.44 -20.79
C GLY A 209 -42.81 -17.79 -21.26
N THR A 210 -43.31 -18.18 -22.43
CA THR A 210 -44.39 -17.45 -23.12
C THR A 210 -45.75 -17.58 -22.43
N THR A 211 -46.09 -16.64 -21.56
CA THR A 211 -47.48 -16.31 -21.20
C THR A 211 -47.76 -14.84 -21.49
N SER A 212 -48.75 -14.58 -22.35
CA SER A 212 -49.09 -13.23 -22.81
C SER A 212 -49.73 -12.41 -21.67
N PRO A 213 -49.26 -11.18 -21.38
CA PRO A 213 -49.95 -10.28 -20.47
C PRO A 213 -51.20 -9.70 -21.16
N GLN A 214 -52.32 -10.42 -21.06
CA GLN A 214 -53.64 -9.81 -21.28
C GLN A 214 -53.82 -8.64 -20.29
N PRO A 215 -54.28 -7.45 -20.74
CA PRO A 215 -54.27 -6.26 -19.89
C PRO A 215 -55.33 -6.36 -18.78
N THR A 216 -54.89 -6.53 -17.54
CA THR A 216 -55.71 -6.38 -16.34
C THR A 216 -55.51 -4.99 -15.76
N SER A 217 -56.51 -4.13 -15.94
CA SER A 217 -56.54 -2.78 -15.34
C SER A 217 -56.97 -2.83 -13.87
N THR A 218 -56.15 -2.29 -12.97
CA THR A 218 -56.55 -1.96 -11.60
C THR A 218 -56.06 -0.56 -11.22
N THR A 219 -56.88 0.14 -10.44
CA THR A 219 -56.84 1.60 -10.23
C THR A 219 -56.30 1.95 -8.83
N SER A 220 -55.89 3.22 -8.66
CA SER A 220 -55.50 3.89 -7.39
C SER A 220 -54.11 3.54 -6.84
N SER A 221 -53.33 4.47 -6.27
CA SER A 221 -53.56 5.92 -6.10
C SER A 221 -52.24 6.69 -5.97
N ALA A 222 -52.14 7.86 -6.60
CA ALA A 222 -51.18 8.92 -6.27
C ALA A 222 -51.77 10.28 -6.69
N THR A 223 -51.59 11.31 -5.86
CA THR A 223 -52.40 12.55 -5.92
C THR A 223 -51.52 13.78 -6.21
N THR A 224 -51.97 14.63 -7.15
CA THR A 224 -51.52 16.01 -7.46
C THR A 224 -50.00 16.29 -7.53
N THR A 225 -49.43 16.57 -8.70
CA THR A 225 -49.53 17.86 -9.43
C THR A 225 -48.87 19.05 -8.70
N SER A 226 -47.72 19.48 -9.23
CA SER A 226 -47.43 20.91 -9.48
C SER A 226 -46.41 21.05 -10.60
N ALA A 227 -46.71 21.90 -11.58
CA ALA A 227 -45.74 22.49 -12.49
C ALA A 227 -45.16 23.77 -11.81
N THR A 228 -44.23 24.58 -12.35
CA THR A 228 -43.94 24.88 -13.76
C THR A 228 -42.56 25.57 -13.88
N SER A 229 -42.12 25.80 -15.12
CA SER A 229 -41.26 26.92 -15.55
C SER A 229 -39.74 26.81 -15.37
N SER A 230 -39.09 26.85 -16.53
CA SER A 230 -37.70 27.26 -16.78
C SER A 230 -37.35 28.66 -16.27
N THR A 231 -36.07 28.92 -16.00
CA THR A 231 -35.41 30.20 -16.29
C THR A 231 -33.92 29.97 -16.57
N THR A 232 -33.36 30.66 -17.55
CA THR A 232 -31.94 30.64 -17.92
C THR A 232 -31.18 31.76 -17.21
N ALA A 233 -29.98 31.50 -16.69
CA ALA A 233 -29.03 32.54 -16.32
C ALA A 233 -27.57 32.07 -16.46
N GLU A 234 -26.77 32.85 -17.18
CA GLU A 234 -25.30 32.90 -17.07
C GLU A 234 -24.91 33.73 -15.82
N PRO A 235 -23.70 33.57 -15.26
CA PRO A 235 -22.53 34.34 -15.72
C PRO A 235 -21.32 33.43 -16.04
N THR A 236 -20.53 33.67 -17.09
CA THR A 236 -19.65 34.84 -17.36
C THR A 236 -18.44 34.93 -16.42
N SER A 237 -17.24 34.70 -16.98
CA SER A 237 -15.94 34.85 -16.32
C SER A 237 -15.48 36.31 -16.30
N THR A 238 -14.68 36.70 -15.29
CA THR A 238 -14.07 38.05 -15.23
C THR A 238 -12.58 37.96 -14.90
N THR A 239 -11.74 38.39 -15.85
CA THR A 239 -10.29 38.62 -15.64
C THR A 239 -10.07 39.98 -14.97
N SER A 240 -9.24 40.05 -13.94
CA SER A 240 -8.73 41.33 -13.40
C SER A 240 -7.32 41.19 -12.81
N ASP A 241 -6.35 41.62 -13.59
CA ASP A 241 -4.98 42.04 -13.23
C ASP A 241 -4.69 43.25 -14.15
N PRO A 242 -3.74 44.17 -13.87
CA PRO A 242 -2.84 44.24 -12.71
C PRO A 242 -2.82 45.61 -12.01
N THR A 243 -2.05 45.73 -10.93
CA THR A 243 -1.26 46.97 -10.70
C THR A 243 0.00 46.72 -9.89
N SER A 244 1.13 47.27 -10.33
CA SER A 244 2.40 47.30 -9.58
C SER A 244 2.51 48.59 -8.78
N THR A 245 3.08 48.55 -7.57
CA THR A 245 3.51 49.75 -6.84
C THR A 245 4.84 49.49 -6.13
N THR A 246 5.89 50.23 -6.51
CA THR A 246 7.20 50.22 -5.86
C THR A 246 7.23 51.23 -4.71
N SER A 247 7.68 50.81 -3.52
CA SER A 247 7.98 51.72 -2.39
C SER A 247 9.09 51.17 -1.48
N ASP A 248 10.34 51.36 -1.90
CA ASP A 248 11.43 51.73 -0.98
C ASP A 248 11.25 53.21 -0.56
N PRO A 249 11.90 53.75 0.51
CA PRO A 249 13.06 53.19 1.23
C PRO A 249 12.97 53.24 2.77
N THR A 250 14.00 52.75 3.47
CA THR A 250 14.96 53.57 4.26
C THR A 250 15.77 52.70 5.23
N SER A 251 17.10 52.82 5.19
CA SER A 251 18.01 52.17 6.15
C SER A 251 18.15 52.99 7.44
N THR A 252 18.15 52.33 8.61
CA THR A 252 18.62 52.94 9.87
C THR A 252 19.44 51.93 10.68
N THR A 253 20.75 52.18 10.79
CA THR A 253 21.66 51.45 11.67
C THR A 253 21.50 51.93 13.12
N SER A 254 21.38 51.00 14.09
CA SER A 254 21.57 51.30 15.52
C SER A 254 21.88 50.04 16.33
N GLU A 255 23.17 49.82 16.54
CA GLU A 255 23.77 49.02 17.62
C GLU A 255 24.97 49.83 18.16
N PRO A 256 25.53 49.54 19.35
CA PRO A 256 25.03 48.66 20.42
C PRO A 256 24.97 49.38 21.78
N THR A 257 24.29 48.79 22.78
CA THR A 257 24.64 49.00 24.20
C THR A 257 24.40 47.75 25.02
N SER A 258 25.45 47.24 25.68
CA SER A 258 25.36 46.14 26.64
C SER A 258 25.29 46.68 28.08
N THR A 259 24.34 46.18 28.87
CA THR A 259 24.26 46.45 30.32
C THR A 259 23.88 45.19 31.08
N THR A 260 24.85 44.59 31.76
CA THR A 260 24.62 43.50 32.72
C THR A 260 23.91 44.04 33.97
N SER A 261 22.83 43.39 34.42
CA SER A 261 22.25 43.60 35.76
C SER A 261 21.37 42.43 36.20
N GLU A 262 21.89 41.64 37.15
CA GLU A 262 21.22 40.61 37.94
C GLU A 262 21.85 40.66 39.36
N PRO A 263 21.17 40.30 40.47
CA PRO A 263 19.75 39.95 40.64
C PRO A 263 18.99 40.90 41.58
N THR A 264 17.67 40.73 41.67
CA THR A 264 16.92 40.93 42.94
C THR A 264 15.72 39.99 42.98
N SER A 265 15.73 39.04 43.92
CA SER A 265 14.68 38.04 44.06
C SER A 265 13.39 38.64 44.59
N THR A 266 12.27 38.46 43.87
CA THR A 266 10.92 38.70 44.40
C THR A 266 10.13 37.40 44.33
N THR A 267 9.78 36.84 45.49
CA THR A 267 9.02 35.60 45.58
C THR A 267 7.53 35.87 45.34
N THR A 268 7.09 35.78 44.09
CA THR A 268 5.66 35.64 43.75
C THR A 268 5.25 34.18 43.77
N SER A 269 4.18 33.86 44.51
CA SER A 269 3.67 32.50 44.64
C SER A 269 3.12 31.96 43.32
N THR A 270 3.84 31.05 42.67
CA THR A 270 3.32 30.30 41.52
C THR A 270 2.17 29.40 41.98
N THR A 271 0.94 29.74 41.60
CA THR A 271 -0.18 28.80 41.68
C THR A 271 0.09 27.63 40.74
N GLU A 272 -0.02 26.42 41.26
CA GLU A 272 0.10 25.18 40.49
C GLU A 272 -0.94 25.16 39.37
N PRO A 273 -0.55 24.95 38.09
CA PRO A 273 -1.52 24.85 37.00
C PRO A 273 -2.50 23.70 37.25
N PRO A 274 -3.81 23.87 37.00
CA PRO A 274 -4.77 22.78 37.14
C PRO A 274 -4.38 21.62 36.23
N ALA A 275 -4.52 20.39 36.72
CA ALA A 275 -4.09 19.18 36.04
C ALA A 275 -4.60 19.13 34.58
N GLY A 276 -3.69 18.81 33.65
CA GLY A 276 -4.01 18.66 32.23
C GLY A 276 -4.97 17.50 31.96
N GLY A 277 -5.55 17.48 30.76
CA GLY A 277 -6.38 16.38 30.30
C GLY A 277 -5.59 15.07 30.15
N ASP A 278 -6.31 13.96 30.02
CA ASP A 278 -5.72 12.63 29.82
C ASP A 278 -4.74 12.60 28.64
N VAL A 279 -3.61 11.90 28.81
CA VAL A 279 -2.55 11.83 27.81
C VAL A 279 -3.03 11.04 26.59
N VAL A 280 -3.17 11.72 25.45
CA VAL A 280 -3.53 11.13 24.17
C VAL A 280 -2.27 10.56 23.51
N LYS A 281 -2.21 9.23 23.43
CA LYS A 281 -1.15 8.49 22.73
C LYS A 281 -1.38 8.55 21.22
N VAL A 282 -0.37 9.02 20.48
CA VAL A 282 -0.32 9.00 19.02
C VAL A 282 0.60 7.86 18.56
N ASP A 283 0.12 7.04 17.65
CA ASP A 283 0.93 6.09 16.87
C ASP A 283 0.30 5.96 15.47
N LYS A 284 0.90 6.61 14.47
CA LYS A 284 0.33 6.74 13.13
C LYS A 284 1.37 6.43 12.06
N LYS A 285 1.04 5.52 11.14
CA LYS A 285 1.83 5.30 9.91
C LYS A 285 1.24 6.11 8.76
N VAL A 286 2.09 6.84 8.04
CA VAL A 286 1.74 7.72 6.92
C VAL A 286 2.86 7.68 5.87
N THR A 287 2.52 7.55 4.59
CA THR A 287 3.47 7.50 3.47
C THR A 287 3.74 8.89 2.90
N TYR A 288 5.00 9.16 2.54
CA TYR A 288 5.45 10.42 1.94
C TYR A 288 6.30 10.18 0.69
N SER A 289 6.14 11.05 -0.30
CA SER A 289 6.99 11.16 -1.48
C SER A 289 8.14 12.13 -1.22
N CYS A 290 9.36 11.61 -1.10
CA CYS A 290 10.59 12.39 -0.88
C CYS A 290 11.49 12.40 -2.13
N PRO A 291 11.90 13.56 -2.67
CA PRO A 291 12.82 13.63 -3.81
C PRO A 291 14.27 13.37 -3.38
N PHE A 292 14.91 12.34 -3.94
CA PHE A 292 16.34 12.06 -3.77
C PHE A 292 17.12 12.42 -5.05
N PRO A 293 18.22 13.19 -4.98
CA PRO A 293 18.87 13.78 -6.17
C PRO A 293 19.30 12.79 -7.27
N LEU A 294 19.63 11.54 -6.93
CA LEU A 294 20.17 10.55 -7.86
C LEU A 294 19.17 9.48 -8.31
N ILE A 295 18.02 9.37 -7.64
CA ILE A 295 17.04 8.29 -7.86
C ILE A 295 15.58 8.81 -7.97
N GLY A 296 15.40 10.13 -8.05
CA GLY A 296 14.09 10.76 -8.13
C GLY A 296 13.26 10.60 -6.85
N THR A 297 11.95 10.72 -6.98
CA THR A 297 11.01 10.60 -5.85
C THR A 297 10.93 9.16 -5.35
N GLN A 298 11.06 8.99 -4.03
CA GLN A 298 10.96 7.72 -3.32
C GLN A 298 9.85 7.78 -2.28
N GLN A 299 9.07 6.71 -2.14
CA GLN A 299 8.06 6.60 -1.09
C GLN A 299 8.68 6.09 0.21
N LEU A 300 8.52 6.85 1.29
CA LEU A 300 8.95 6.49 2.64
C LEU A 300 7.71 6.30 3.52
N ALA A 301 7.64 5.19 4.24
CA ALA A 301 6.62 4.98 5.26
C ALA A 301 7.12 5.55 6.59
N VAL A 302 6.44 6.56 7.12
CA VAL A 302 6.83 7.23 8.38
C VAL A 302 5.85 6.87 9.49
N ARG A 303 6.36 6.30 10.58
CA ARG A 303 5.62 6.06 11.83
C ARG A 303 5.89 7.20 12.80
N ILE A 304 4.87 8.01 13.03
CA ILE A 304 4.87 9.14 13.96
C ILE A 304 4.34 8.64 15.31
N GLN A 305 5.10 8.84 16.38
CA GLN A 305 4.69 8.52 17.75
C GLN A 305 4.85 9.77 18.63
N ALA A 306 3.88 10.03 19.52
CA ALA A 306 3.91 11.16 20.44
C ALA A 306 2.95 10.97 21.62
N ASP A 307 3.25 11.63 22.73
CA ASP A 307 2.35 11.77 23.87
C ASP A 307 1.85 13.22 23.91
N LEU A 308 0.57 13.43 23.59
CA LEU A 308 -0.06 14.75 23.65
C LEU A 308 -0.81 14.89 24.98
N THR A 309 -0.55 15.97 25.73
CA THR A 309 -1.25 16.29 26.97
C THR A 309 -2.09 17.55 26.76
N PRO A 310 -3.41 17.44 26.53
CA PRO A 310 -4.27 18.59 26.24
C PRO A 310 -4.41 19.54 27.43
N PRO A 311 -4.57 20.85 27.19
CA PRO A 311 -4.93 21.79 28.24
C PRO A 311 -6.39 21.60 28.68
N ALA A 312 -6.64 21.63 29.97
CA ALA A 312 -8.00 21.51 30.53
C ALA A 312 -8.91 22.70 30.15
N GLN A 313 -8.34 23.86 29.81
CA GLN A 313 -9.07 25.09 29.49
C GLN A 313 -8.41 25.88 28.35
N ALA A 314 -9.21 26.68 27.64
CA ALA A 314 -8.74 27.61 26.61
C ALA A 314 -7.70 28.61 27.15
N GLY A 315 -6.71 28.94 26.34
CA GLY A 315 -5.52 29.69 26.74
C GLY A 315 -4.46 28.84 27.47
N GLY A 316 -4.76 27.58 27.78
CA GLY A 316 -3.80 26.64 28.32
C GLY A 316 -2.84 26.07 27.26
N VAL A 317 -1.80 25.39 27.74
CA VAL A 317 -0.73 24.82 26.92
C VAL A 317 -0.98 23.34 26.60
N LEU A 318 -0.99 23.00 25.32
CA LEU A 318 -0.79 21.65 24.80
C LEU A 318 0.70 21.30 24.93
N LYS A 319 1.01 20.28 25.73
CA LYS A 319 2.36 19.73 25.84
C LYS A 319 2.50 18.49 24.97
N THR A 320 3.67 18.33 24.36
CA THR A 320 4.00 17.18 23.52
C THR A 320 5.29 16.56 24.03
N THR A 321 5.24 15.31 24.49
CA THR A 321 6.40 14.54 24.96
C THR A 321 6.57 13.26 24.13
N ASN A 322 7.71 12.57 24.29
CA ASN A 322 8.00 11.31 23.62
C ASN A 322 7.82 11.32 22.09
N PHE A 323 8.06 12.47 21.44
CA PHE A 323 7.93 12.62 20.00
C PHE A 323 9.06 11.89 19.25
N SER A 324 8.67 11.03 18.31
CA SER A 324 9.58 10.41 17.34
C SER A 324 8.89 10.20 15.99
N ALA A 325 9.67 10.23 14.92
CA ALA A 325 9.25 9.87 13.57
C ALA A 325 10.23 8.84 13.00
N THR A 326 9.83 7.56 13.01
CA THR A 326 10.60 6.48 12.39
C THR A 326 10.26 6.41 10.91
N ALA A 327 11.20 6.73 10.03
CA ALA A 327 11.06 6.63 8.59
C ALA A 327 11.69 5.33 8.07
N THR A 328 10.87 4.45 7.50
CA THR A 328 11.32 3.27 6.76
C THR A 328 11.79 3.71 5.37
N VAL A 329 13.10 3.69 5.17
CA VAL A 329 13.78 3.99 3.91
C VAL A 329 13.67 2.78 2.96
N PRO A 330 13.17 2.94 1.73
CA PRO A 330 12.99 1.81 0.80
C PRO A 330 14.34 1.30 0.26
N GLY A 331 14.38 0.03 -0.14
CA GLY A 331 15.60 -0.62 -0.65
C GLY A 331 16.21 0.03 -1.91
N THR A 332 15.44 0.83 -2.66
CA THR A 332 15.91 1.71 -3.74
C THR A 332 16.80 2.85 -3.23
N ALA A 333 16.39 3.49 -2.13
CA ALA A 333 17.17 4.52 -1.48
C ALA A 333 18.42 3.95 -0.80
N THR A 334 18.32 2.76 -0.17
CA THR A 334 19.48 2.01 0.33
C THR A 334 20.50 1.71 -0.78
N GLN A 335 20.03 1.29 -1.97
CA GLN A 335 20.89 1.08 -3.13
C GLN A 335 21.54 2.39 -3.62
N GLY A 336 20.78 3.49 -3.72
CA GLY A 336 21.29 4.80 -4.12
C GLY A 336 22.38 5.31 -3.16
N LEU A 337 22.16 5.16 -1.85
CA LEU A 337 23.14 5.45 -0.80
C LEU A 337 24.38 4.55 -0.90
N THR A 338 24.19 3.25 -1.14
CA THR A 338 25.30 2.30 -1.32
C THR A 338 26.13 2.58 -2.56
N LEU A 339 25.50 3.04 -3.66
CA LEU A 339 26.15 3.37 -4.93
C LEU A 339 27.12 4.56 -4.81
N ILE A 340 26.79 5.55 -3.98
CA ILE A 340 27.69 6.67 -3.62
C ILE A 340 28.68 6.33 -2.49
N GLY A 341 28.75 5.06 -2.07
CA GLY A 341 29.66 4.57 -1.05
C GLY A 341 29.26 4.92 0.39
N ALA A 342 28.01 5.31 0.64
CA ALA A 342 27.54 5.55 2.00
C ALA A 342 27.57 4.26 2.83
N LYS A 343 27.96 4.41 4.09
CA LYS A 343 27.82 3.41 5.14
C LYS A 343 26.97 3.89 6.30
N THR A 344 26.88 5.20 6.53
CA THR A 344 25.92 5.77 7.47
C THR A 344 25.22 6.99 6.89
N ILE A 345 24.05 7.32 7.43
CA ILE A 345 23.33 8.56 7.16
C ILE A 345 22.98 9.23 8.50
N GLU A 346 23.13 10.55 8.54
CA GLU A 346 22.80 11.42 9.68
C GLU A 346 22.30 12.77 9.14
N GLY A 347 21.64 13.57 9.97
CA GLY A 347 21.10 14.86 9.50
C GLY A 347 20.09 15.48 10.44
N THR A 348 19.24 16.35 9.88
CA THR A 348 18.13 17.01 10.57
C THR A 348 16.83 16.94 9.78
N ALA A 349 15.71 17.20 10.44
CA ALA A 349 14.41 17.39 9.81
C ALA A 349 13.64 18.56 10.43
N ASP A 350 12.89 19.27 9.59
CA ASP A 350 11.98 20.34 9.95
C ASP A 350 10.57 19.95 9.47
N ALA A 351 9.67 19.66 10.42
CA ALA A 351 8.33 19.17 10.13
C ALA A 351 7.24 20.20 10.44
N ALA A 352 6.08 20.08 9.80
CA ALA A 352 4.90 20.88 10.12
C ALA A 352 3.76 20.00 10.65
N VAL A 353 3.08 20.47 11.69
CA VAL A 353 1.85 19.86 12.24
C VAL A 353 0.74 20.90 12.22
N ARG A 354 -0.41 20.56 11.63
CA ARG A 354 -1.56 21.44 11.50
C ARG A 354 -2.60 21.11 12.56
N ALA A 355 -2.80 22.00 13.53
CA ALA A 355 -3.86 21.91 14.51
C ALA A 355 -5.05 22.81 14.12
N VAL A 356 -6.27 22.30 14.19
CA VAL A 356 -7.51 23.06 13.98
C VAL A 356 -8.28 23.12 15.29
N ASN A 357 -8.49 24.34 15.83
CA ASN A 357 -9.07 24.59 17.14
C ASN A 357 -10.21 25.62 17.02
N GLY A 358 -11.46 25.20 17.29
CA GLY A 358 -12.61 26.10 17.21
C GLY A 358 -12.81 26.78 15.84
N GLY A 359 -12.40 26.11 14.76
CA GLY A 359 -12.43 26.59 13.37
C GLY A 359 -11.18 27.35 12.91
N ASP A 360 -10.34 27.85 13.83
CA ASP A 360 -9.06 28.45 13.46
C ASP A 360 -8.03 27.36 13.14
N THR A 361 -7.06 27.68 12.28
CA THR A 361 -5.90 26.81 12.07
C THR A 361 -4.65 27.42 12.70
N LEU A 362 -3.93 26.60 13.48
CA LEU A 362 -2.60 26.85 13.99
C LEU A 362 -1.64 25.88 13.30
N ASP A 363 -0.77 26.39 12.43
CA ASP A 363 0.32 25.62 11.84
C ASP A 363 1.54 25.68 12.78
N ILE A 364 1.94 24.51 13.28
CA ILE A 364 2.96 24.32 14.31
C ILE A 364 4.24 23.82 13.64
N PRO A 365 5.30 24.65 13.53
CA PRO A 365 6.60 24.19 13.06
C PRO A 365 7.30 23.38 14.16
N ILE A 366 7.92 22.28 13.76
CA ILE A 366 8.77 21.42 14.60
C ILE A 366 10.16 21.39 13.93
N PRO A 367 10.97 22.45 14.12
CA PRO A 367 12.29 22.55 13.51
C PRO A 367 13.34 21.75 14.27
N GLY A 368 14.44 21.40 13.59
CA GLY A 368 15.65 20.87 14.23
C GLY A 368 15.49 19.48 14.88
N LEU A 369 14.59 18.64 14.38
CA LEU A 369 14.58 17.22 14.72
C LEU A 369 15.92 16.60 14.30
N ILE A 370 16.53 15.81 15.17
CA ILE A 370 17.84 15.20 14.93
C ILE A 370 17.63 13.80 14.34
N ILE A 371 18.32 13.53 13.23
CA ILE A 371 18.46 12.18 12.64
C ILE A 371 19.86 11.69 13.02
N PRO A 372 20.00 10.80 14.03
CA PRO A 372 21.29 10.32 14.49
C PRO A 372 21.92 9.40 13.46
N LYS A 373 23.23 9.21 13.58
CA LYS A 373 24.02 8.30 12.74
C LYS A 373 23.41 6.91 12.69
N THR A 374 22.77 6.62 11.56
CA THR A 374 22.07 5.37 11.24
C THR A 374 22.92 4.59 10.24
N ASP A 375 23.19 3.32 10.51
CA ASP A 375 23.92 2.45 9.57
C ASP A 375 23.06 2.12 8.35
N VAL A 376 23.65 2.24 7.15
CA VAL A 376 23.02 1.91 5.87
C VAL A 376 23.40 0.46 5.52
N PRO A 377 22.45 -0.50 5.47
CA PRO A 377 22.76 -1.88 5.11
C PRO A 377 23.15 -1.99 3.63
N ALA A 378 23.79 -3.10 3.25
CA ALA A 378 24.23 -3.32 1.87
C ALA A 378 23.09 -3.49 0.85
N SER A 379 21.88 -3.82 1.32
CA SER A 379 20.66 -3.95 0.53
C SER A 379 19.43 -4.00 1.46
N GLY A 380 18.23 -3.95 0.89
CA GLY A 380 16.96 -4.00 1.64
C GLY A 380 16.55 -2.65 2.25
N PRO A 381 15.32 -2.54 2.79
CA PRO A 381 14.88 -1.36 3.52
C PRO A 381 15.56 -1.26 4.89
N PHE A 382 15.59 -0.05 5.47
CA PHE A 382 16.02 0.16 6.86
C PHE A 382 15.24 1.29 7.51
N ASP A 383 15.13 1.28 8.83
CA ASP A 383 14.49 2.35 9.59
C ASP A 383 15.55 3.36 10.07
N THR A 384 15.23 4.65 9.94
CA THR A 384 15.93 5.75 10.64
C THR A 384 14.93 6.54 11.48
N ILE A 385 15.39 7.21 12.55
CA ILE A 385 14.50 7.87 13.52
C ILE A 385 14.86 9.34 13.62
N ALA A 386 13.94 10.22 13.23
CA ALA A 386 14.01 11.63 13.58
C ALA A 386 13.40 11.82 14.99
N GLY A 387 14.13 12.49 15.89
CA GLY A 387 13.69 12.75 17.27
C GLY A 387 14.06 14.15 17.73
N GLY A 388 13.24 14.76 18.59
CA GLY A 388 13.48 16.11 19.09
C GLY A 388 12.38 16.61 20.02
N THR A 389 12.62 17.77 20.63
CA THR A 389 11.66 18.43 21.52
C THR A 389 10.68 19.29 20.72
N VAL A 390 9.40 18.97 20.77
CA VAL A 390 8.33 19.82 20.24
C VAL A 390 8.07 20.96 21.21
N ALA A 391 7.98 22.20 20.71
CA ALA A 391 7.69 23.36 21.55
C ALA A 391 6.24 23.34 22.06
N ASP A 392 6.04 23.62 23.36
CA ASP A 392 4.74 23.80 24.02
C ASP A 392 3.86 24.82 23.27
N GLN A 393 2.61 24.48 22.96
CA GLN A 393 1.70 25.31 22.14
C GLN A 393 0.50 25.81 22.95
N VAL A 394 0.17 27.10 22.84
CA VAL A 394 -1.05 27.66 23.46
C VAL A 394 -2.27 27.34 22.59
N VAL A 395 -3.32 26.76 23.17
CA VAL A 395 -4.58 26.47 22.47
C VAL A 395 -5.60 27.57 22.78
N PRO A 396 -5.90 28.49 21.84
CA PRO A 396 -6.55 29.77 22.16
C PRO A 396 -8.06 29.66 22.44
N LYS A 397 -8.77 28.71 21.83
CA LYS A 397 -10.22 28.55 21.94
C LYS A 397 -10.60 27.25 22.64
N ALA A 398 -11.79 27.27 23.25
CA ALA A 398 -12.46 26.08 23.75
C ALA A 398 -13.15 25.30 22.62
N GLY A 399 -13.48 24.04 22.88
CA GLY A 399 -14.13 23.14 21.93
C GLY A 399 -13.19 22.08 21.36
N GLU A 400 -13.62 21.45 20.27
CA GLU A 400 -12.83 20.41 19.61
C GLU A 400 -11.54 20.98 18.99
N THR A 401 -10.46 20.23 19.19
CA THR A 401 -9.16 20.46 18.58
C THR A 401 -8.72 19.18 17.88
N THR A 402 -8.53 19.23 16.56
CA THR A 402 -7.98 18.13 15.76
C THR A 402 -6.55 18.47 15.35
N VAL A 403 -5.62 17.52 15.53
CA VAL A 403 -4.21 17.64 15.16
C VAL A 403 -3.92 16.69 13.99
N SER A 404 -3.37 17.22 12.91
CA SER A 404 -3.00 16.47 11.69
C SER A 404 -1.53 16.73 11.32
N VAL A 405 -0.85 15.74 10.75
CA VAL A 405 0.49 15.93 10.19
C VAL A 405 0.44 16.63 8.83
N GLY A 406 1.46 17.44 8.51
CA GLY A 406 1.71 18.04 7.20
C GLY A 406 3.02 17.57 6.58
N ASP A 407 3.50 18.31 5.58
CA ASP A 407 4.78 18.02 4.91
C ASP A 407 5.99 18.27 5.83
N PHE A 408 7.15 17.71 5.46
CA PHE A 408 8.41 17.94 6.16
C PHE A 408 9.60 18.06 5.21
N THR A 409 10.64 18.77 5.64
CA THR A 409 11.93 18.87 4.95
C THR A 409 12.99 18.13 5.74
N THR A 410 13.93 17.47 5.07
CA THR A 410 15.10 16.83 5.69
C THR A 410 16.37 17.38 5.08
N THR A 411 17.41 17.51 5.89
CA THR A 411 18.78 17.80 5.45
C THR A 411 19.63 16.60 5.84
N LEU A 412 20.10 15.84 4.85
CA LEU A 412 20.72 14.53 5.03
C LEU A 412 22.16 14.52 4.55
N THR A 413 23.06 14.00 5.37
CA THR A 413 24.50 13.88 5.11
C THR A 413 24.90 12.39 5.03
N PRO A 414 24.85 11.78 3.84
CA PRO A 414 25.39 10.43 3.62
C PRO A 414 26.93 10.42 3.79
N LYS A 415 27.45 9.48 4.58
CA LYS A 415 28.88 9.36 4.93
C LYS A 415 29.47 8.00 4.63
N LYS A 416 30.73 7.98 4.20
CA LYS A 416 31.56 6.80 3.91
C LYS A 416 32.00 6.10 5.20
N ALA A 417 32.63 4.93 5.07
CA ALA A 417 33.09 4.11 6.21
C ALA A 417 34.08 4.81 7.15
N ASP A 418 34.85 5.77 6.64
CA ASP A 418 35.81 6.58 7.39
C ASP A 418 35.18 7.82 8.07
N GLY A 419 33.88 8.06 7.88
CA GLY A 419 33.16 9.23 8.37
C GLY A 419 33.26 10.48 7.50
N SER A 420 33.95 10.43 6.36
CA SER A 420 33.91 11.49 5.35
C SER A 420 32.57 11.52 4.61
N GLU A 421 32.20 12.66 4.02
CA GLU A 421 30.99 12.75 3.19
C GLU A 421 31.11 11.92 1.91
N THR A 422 29.98 11.39 1.42
CA THR A 422 29.90 10.86 0.06
C THR A 422 29.97 11.97 -0.97
N ASP A 423 30.22 11.62 -2.23
CA ASP A 423 30.43 12.60 -3.30
C ASP A 423 29.14 13.41 -3.60
N LEU A 424 27.98 12.95 -3.11
CA LEU A 424 26.70 13.68 -3.10
C LEU A 424 26.68 14.86 -2.11
N HIS A 425 27.56 14.85 -1.10
CA HIS A 425 27.59 15.78 0.04
C HIS A 425 26.25 15.80 0.81
N THR A 426 26.09 16.78 1.69
CA THR A 426 24.80 17.08 2.34
C THR A 426 23.75 17.55 1.31
N PHE A 427 22.54 16.98 1.34
CA PHE A 427 21.44 17.35 0.46
C PHE A 427 20.13 17.60 1.21
N GLU A 428 19.26 18.44 0.64
CA GLU A 428 17.91 18.74 1.15
C GLU A 428 16.87 17.90 0.40
N SER A 429 15.89 17.34 1.10
CA SER A 429 14.75 16.60 0.52
C SER A 429 13.43 17.06 1.14
N LYS A 430 12.51 17.54 0.28
CA LYS A 430 11.18 18.02 0.67
C LYS A 430 10.15 16.91 0.51
N CYS A 431 9.84 16.24 1.60
CA CYS A 431 8.92 15.12 1.64
C CYS A 431 7.47 15.63 1.68
N THR A 432 6.75 15.43 0.58
CA THR A 432 5.32 15.75 0.48
C THR A 432 4.48 14.53 0.87
N LEU A 433 3.41 14.76 1.62
CA LEU A 433 2.43 13.74 2.00
C LEU A 433 1.76 13.11 0.76
N ASP A 434 1.68 11.77 0.70
CA ASP A 434 0.94 11.09 -0.36
C ASP A 434 -0.59 11.25 -0.17
N PRO A 435 -1.35 11.62 -1.23
CA PRO A 435 -2.76 11.97 -1.11
C PRO A 435 -3.67 10.77 -0.83
N GLY A 436 -4.83 11.04 -0.19
CA GLY A 436 -5.85 10.03 0.11
C GLY A 436 -5.69 9.30 1.44
N GLN A 437 -4.64 9.61 2.21
CA GLN A 437 -4.40 9.06 3.55
C GLN A 437 -5.09 9.87 4.65
N ASP A 438 -5.38 9.24 5.79
CA ASP A 438 -5.86 9.94 6.99
C ASP A 438 -4.69 10.56 7.78
N THR A 439 -4.60 11.89 7.75
CA THR A 439 -3.54 12.67 8.41
C THR A 439 -3.76 12.89 9.91
N LYS A 440 -4.94 12.56 10.44
CA LYS A 440 -5.29 12.84 11.84
C LYS A 440 -4.37 12.06 12.79
N LEU A 441 -3.65 12.78 13.63
CA LEU A 441 -2.84 12.25 14.73
C LEU A 441 -3.68 12.08 16.00
N ALA A 442 -4.50 13.10 16.33
CA ALA A 442 -5.34 13.12 17.52
C ALA A 442 -6.53 14.08 17.36
N THR A 443 -7.58 13.85 18.15
CA THR A 443 -8.67 14.82 18.38
C THR A 443 -8.97 14.84 19.88
N PHE A 444 -9.10 16.03 20.46
CA PHE A 444 -9.41 16.24 21.89
C PHE A 444 -10.27 17.49 22.10
N THR A 445 -10.93 17.61 23.25
CA THR A 445 -11.78 18.75 23.58
C THR A 445 -11.15 19.61 24.66
N VAL A 446 -11.01 20.91 24.41
CA VAL A 446 -10.50 21.89 25.39
C VAL A 446 -11.67 22.58 26.08
N GLY A 447 -11.61 22.68 27.41
CA GLY A 447 -12.69 23.24 28.22
C GLY A 447 -12.94 24.73 27.98
N GLY A 448 -14.19 25.14 28.03
CA GLY A 448 -14.56 26.55 28.20
C GLY A 448 -14.07 27.03 29.56
N GLY A 449 -13.11 27.96 29.57
CA GLY A 449 -12.50 28.50 30.78
C GLY A 449 -13.50 29.29 31.62
N GLY A 450 -14.22 28.61 32.51
CA GLY A 450 -14.95 29.26 33.59
C GLY A 450 -13.94 29.86 34.57
N GLY A 451 -13.85 31.18 34.61
CA GLY A 451 -13.09 31.88 35.66
C GLY A 451 -13.59 31.49 37.05
N PRO A 452 -12.76 31.62 38.10
CA PRO A 452 -13.04 31.04 39.41
C PRO A 452 -14.33 31.59 40.02
N THR A 453 -15.40 30.80 39.91
CA THR A 453 -16.66 31.04 40.60
C THR A 453 -16.47 30.75 42.08
N SER A 454 -16.13 31.80 42.84
CA SER A 454 -16.24 31.77 44.30
C SER A 454 -17.65 31.31 44.68
N SER A 455 -17.74 30.09 45.18
CA SER A 455 -18.98 29.49 45.67
C SER A 455 -19.38 30.15 47.00
N THR A 456 -19.84 31.39 46.92
CA THR A 456 -20.34 32.17 48.05
C THR A 456 -21.67 31.57 48.52
N THR A 457 -21.58 30.57 49.39
CA THR A 457 -22.71 29.91 50.04
C THR A 457 -23.63 30.94 50.72
N PRO A 458 -24.90 31.08 50.28
CA PRO A 458 -25.89 31.86 51.02
C PRO A 458 -26.24 31.13 52.34
N PRO A 459 -26.39 31.84 53.48
CA PRO A 459 -26.67 31.20 54.77
C PRO A 459 -28.13 30.69 54.87
N SER A 460 -28.33 29.73 55.77
CA SER A 460 -29.54 28.91 55.89
C SER A 460 -30.76 29.61 56.50
N SER A 461 -31.95 29.11 56.13
CA SER A 461 -33.14 29.04 56.99
C SER A 461 -33.83 27.68 56.79
N THR A 462 -33.97 26.78 57.77
CA THR A 462 -35.05 26.75 58.81
C THR A 462 -36.46 26.89 58.21
N THR A 463 -37.48 26.03 58.42
CA THR A 463 -37.78 24.85 59.29
C THR A 463 -39.16 24.27 58.83
N PRO A 464 -39.79 23.16 59.32
CA PRO A 464 -39.36 21.81 59.75
C PRO A 464 -39.94 20.66 58.86
N PRO A 465 -39.58 19.39 59.08
CA PRO A 465 -40.45 18.24 58.81
C PRO A 465 -41.38 17.94 60.00
N SER A 466 -42.65 17.61 59.75
CA SER A 466 -43.60 17.21 60.80
C SER A 466 -43.88 15.70 60.78
N SER A 467 -44.07 15.11 61.96
CA SER A 467 -44.08 13.67 62.21
C SER A 467 -45.46 13.00 62.07
N THR A 468 -45.46 11.73 61.68
CA THR A 468 -46.31 10.70 62.31
C THR A 468 -45.51 9.40 62.49
N SER A 469 -45.93 8.50 63.39
CA SER A 469 -45.04 7.45 63.95
C SER A 469 -45.79 6.15 64.29
N SER A 470 -45.08 5.20 64.94
CA SER A 470 -45.52 3.89 65.46
C SER A 470 -45.52 2.73 64.44
N THR A 471 -45.25 1.45 64.80
CA THR A 471 -44.94 0.86 66.13
C THR A 471 -43.84 -0.23 66.03
N THR A 472 -43.21 -0.60 67.15
CA THR A 472 -41.98 -1.42 67.24
C THR A 472 -42.19 -2.94 67.47
N PRO A 473 -41.32 -3.82 66.91
CA PRO A 473 -41.14 -5.22 67.33
C PRO A 473 -40.04 -5.38 68.40
N PRO A 474 -39.89 -6.57 69.04
CA PRO A 474 -38.66 -7.35 68.82
C PRO A 474 -38.77 -8.90 69.00
N SER A 475 -37.78 -9.65 68.48
CA SER A 475 -37.25 -10.89 69.10
C SER A 475 -35.81 -11.18 68.62
N SER A 476 -35.06 -11.99 69.37
CA SER A 476 -33.59 -12.15 69.31
C SER A 476 -33.12 -13.33 68.42
N THR A 477 -31.82 -13.55 68.11
CA THR A 477 -30.73 -13.99 69.02
C THR A 477 -29.33 -13.87 68.37
N LYS A 478 -28.23 -13.90 69.15
CA LYS A 478 -26.86 -13.47 68.77
C LYS A 478 -25.87 -14.57 68.33
N PRO A 479 -24.86 -14.27 67.48
CA PRO A 479 -23.71 -15.15 67.17
C PRO A 479 -22.31 -14.62 67.63
N PRO A 480 -21.27 -15.49 67.63
CA PRO A 480 -19.84 -15.22 67.41
C PRO A 480 -19.34 -15.95 66.10
N THR A 481 -18.08 -16.16 65.70
CA THR A 481 -16.72 -16.06 66.32
C THR A 481 -15.62 -15.82 65.23
N SER A 482 -14.36 -15.64 65.64
CA SER A 482 -13.11 -15.50 64.85
C SER A 482 -12.56 -16.85 64.29
N SER A 483 -11.42 -17.02 63.60
CA SER A 483 -10.09 -16.33 63.50
C SER A 483 -9.25 -16.93 62.31
N SER A 484 -8.56 -16.22 61.40
CA SER A 484 -7.23 -15.51 61.40
C SER A 484 -5.95 -16.31 61.03
N THR A 485 -5.00 -15.70 60.27
CA THR A 485 -3.53 -16.02 60.16
C THR A 485 -3.16 -17.25 59.28
N SER A 486 -2.40 -17.18 58.15
CA SER A 486 -0.97 -16.84 57.86
C SER A 486 0.06 -17.88 58.38
N ALA A 487 1.21 -18.22 57.75
CA ALA A 487 1.79 -18.04 56.39
C ALA A 487 3.12 -18.89 56.25
N THR A 488 3.86 -18.76 55.13
CA THR A 488 5.35 -18.90 55.03
C THR A 488 6.04 -20.29 54.89
N SER A 489 6.36 -20.64 53.63
CA SER A 489 7.70 -20.92 53.05
C SER A 489 8.72 -21.98 53.58
N SER A 490 9.17 -22.85 52.64
CA SER A 490 10.58 -23.04 52.18
C SER A 490 11.44 -24.30 52.49
N THR A 491 12.30 -24.62 51.49
CA THR A 491 13.68 -25.18 51.55
C THR A 491 13.92 -26.72 51.47
N SER A 492 14.99 -27.04 50.73
CA SER A 492 15.45 -28.34 50.17
C SER A 492 16.31 -29.23 51.10
N ALA A 493 16.52 -30.51 50.71
CA ALA A 493 17.85 -31.15 50.77
C ALA A 493 18.00 -32.49 49.97
N THR A 494 18.97 -32.48 49.05
CA THR A 494 19.91 -33.53 48.56
C THR A 494 20.02 -34.89 49.28
N SER A 495 20.21 -36.00 48.51
CA SER A 495 21.30 -37.00 48.71
C SER A 495 21.43 -38.10 47.62
N SER A 496 22.65 -38.63 47.49
CA SER A 496 23.21 -39.54 46.47
C SER A 496 23.05 -41.06 46.74
N THR A 497 23.43 -41.93 45.78
CA THR A 497 24.38 -43.07 45.92
C THR A 497 24.76 -43.64 44.51
N SER A 498 25.85 -44.43 44.40
CA SER A 498 26.53 -44.89 43.16
C SER A 498 26.88 -46.41 43.18
N VAL A 499 27.14 -47.05 42.01
CA VAL A 499 28.14 -48.15 41.84
C VAL A 499 28.48 -48.54 40.36
N THR A 500 29.77 -48.86 40.17
CA THR A 500 30.54 -49.77 39.26
C THR A 500 29.84 -50.99 38.57
N SER A 501 30.36 -51.70 37.53
CA SER A 501 31.59 -51.61 36.67
C SER A 501 31.63 -52.62 35.48
N SER A 502 32.44 -52.34 34.44
CA SER A 502 33.27 -53.26 33.59
C SER A 502 32.67 -54.43 32.77
N THR A 503 33.09 -54.59 31.48
CA THR A 503 33.91 -55.72 30.90
C THR A 503 33.79 -55.81 29.35
N GLU A 504 34.83 -56.31 28.64
CA GLU A 504 35.12 -56.15 27.19
C GLU A 504 36.23 -57.17 26.75
N PRO A 505 36.52 -57.55 25.46
CA PRO A 505 35.84 -57.44 24.13
C PRO A 505 35.64 -58.85 23.45
N THR A 506 35.48 -58.94 22.10
CA THR A 506 36.23 -59.84 21.14
C THR A 506 35.46 -60.38 19.90
N SER A 507 35.93 -60.09 18.66
CA SER A 507 35.80 -60.86 17.37
C SER A 507 34.39 -61.05 16.73
N THR A 508 34.16 -61.34 15.42
CA THR A 508 35.01 -61.74 14.26
C THR A 508 34.42 -61.28 12.90
N GLU A 509 35.27 -61.20 11.86
CA GLU A 509 34.98 -61.13 10.39
C GLU A 509 34.59 -62.53 9.80
N PRO A 510 34.48 -62.80 8.46
CA PRO A 510 34.02 -62.03 7.27
C PRO A 510 32.68 -62.64 6.70
N THR A 511 32.15 -62.55 5.46
CA THR A 511 32.67 -62.51 4.05
C THR A 511 31.64 -62.01 3.01
N THR A 512 32.14 -61.39 1.92
CA THR A 512 31.99 -61.77 0.48
C THR A 512 30.74 -62.60 0.05
N SER A 513 30.00 -62.31 -1.04
CA SER A 513 30.48 -62.02 -2.41
C SER A 513 29.50 -61.31 -3.37
N GLU A 514 30.07 -60.75 -4.46
CA GLU A 514 29.49 -60.41 -5.78
C GLU A 514 28.91 -61.62 -6.57
N PRO A 515 28.37 -61.47 -7.81
CA PRO A 515 27.43 -60.46 -8.36
C PRO A 515 26.32 -61.13 -9.24
N THR A 516 25.54 -60.35 -10.00
CA THR A 516 25.35 -60.47 -11.49
C THR A 516 23.98 -59.96 -11.98
N SER A 517 24.00 -59.19 -13.07
CA SER A 517 22.84 -58.58 -13.74
C SER A 517 22.08 -59.54 -14.67
N THR A 518 20.80 -59.25 -14.98
CA THR A 518 20.17 -59.54 -16.29
C THR A 518 18.96 -58.61 -16.50
N THR A 519 18.79 -58.11 -17.73
CA THR A 519 17.67 -57.28 -18.18
C THR A 519 16.61 -58.12 -18.90
N THR A 520 15.32 -57.87 -18.64
CA THR A 520 14.20 -58.35 -19.48
C THR A 520 13.12 -57.26 -19.56
N GLU A 521 12.51 -57.13 -20.74
CA GLU A 521 11.44 -56.16 -21.08
C GLU A 521 10.02 -56.66 -20.66
N PRO A 522 8.94 -55.87 -20.85
CA PRO A 522 7.69 -56.02 -20.08
C PRO A 522 6.63 -56.90 -20.75
N PRO A 523 5.50 -57.13 -20.05
CA PRO A 523 4.20 -57.33 -20.68
C PRO A 523 3.18 -56.22 -20.34
N LEU A 524 2.41 -55.83 -21.35
CA LEU A 524 1.20 -54.99 -21.26
C LEU A 524 0.05 -55.76 -20.58
N VAL A 525 -0.67 -55.12 -19.66
CA VAL A 525 -1.98 -55.60 -19.15
C VAL A 525 -2.95 -54.42 -19.03
N THR A 526 -4.23 -54.66 -19.34
CA THR A 526 -5.31 -53.66 -19.49
C THR A 526 -6.40 -53.84 -18.42
N VAL A 527 -7.30 -52.85 -18.26
CA VAL A 527 -8.54 -52.86 -17.45
C VAL A 527 -8.26 -52.91 -15.91
N THR A 528 -8.90 -52.15 -15.01
CA THR A 528 -10.32 -51.74 -14.95
C THR A 528 -10.51 -50.49 -14.08
N THR A 529 -11.58 -49.73 -14.33
CA THR A 529 -12.04 -48.59 -13.51
C THR A 529 -12.52 -49.04 -12.12
N THR A 530 -11.97 -48.45 -11.04
CA THR A 530 -12.50 -48.57 -9.68
C THR A 530 -12.68 -47.19 -9.06
N THR A 531 -13.74 -47.02 -8.27
CA THR A 531 -14.14 -45.76 -7.62
C THR A 531 -13.08 -45.25 -6.64
N GLY A 532 -12.67 -43.98 -6.79
CA GLY A 532 -11.77 -43.32 -5.84
C GLY A 532 -12.48 -42.99 -4.52
N TYR A 533 -11.94 -43.50 -3.41
CA TYR A 533 -12.27 -43.06 -2.05
C TYR A 533 -11.09 -42.24 -1.50
N TYR A 534 -11.38 -41.11 -0.85
CA TYR A 534 -10.37 -40.10 -0.50
C TYR A 534 -9.90 -40.27 0.96
N PRO A 535 -8.63 -40.64 1.22
CA PRO A 535 -8.08 -40.60 2.57
C PRO A 535 -7.64 -39.16 2.96
N PRO A 536 -7.72 -38.78 4.25
CA PRO A 536 -7.26 -37.47 4.73
C PRO A 536 -5.72 -37.36 4.78
N PRO A 537 -5.16 -36.14 4.80
CA PRO A 537 -3.72 -35.91 4.79
C PRO A 537 -3.05 -36.27 6.12
N ALA A 538 -1.80 -36.73 6.04
CA ALA A 538 -0.95 -37.01 7.20
C ALA A 538 0.18 -35.98 7.33
N ASP A 539 0.37 -35.57 8.57
CA ASP A 539 1.46 -34.81 9.19
C ASP A 539 2.86 -35.02 8.55
N TYR A 540 3.59 -33.92 8.35
CA TYR A 540 5.01 -33.91 7.93
C TYR A 540 5.86 -33.21 8.99
N GLY A 541 6.51 -34.02 9.83
CA GLY A 541 7.41 -33.54 10.89
C GLY A 541 8.74 -32.98 10.39
N SER A 542 9.41 -32.23 11.28
CA SER A 542 10.63 -31.46 11.01
C SER A 542 11.86 -32.30 10.60
N PRO A 543 12.77 -31.76 9.76
CA PRO A 543 14.04 -32.41 9.43
C PRO A 543 15.09 -32.30 10.57
N PRO A 544 16.02 -33.29 10.70
CA PRO A 544 17.07 -33.34 11.72
C PRO A 544 18.33 -32.49 11.38
N PRO A 545 19.26 -32.29 12.35
CA PRO A 545 20.38 -31.33 12.24
C PRO A 545 21.66 -31.86 11.55
N ALA A 546 22.67 -30.97 11.44
CA ALA A 546 23.81 -31.09 10.53
C ALA A 546 25.09 -31.75 11.10
N GLY A 547 25.91 -32.29 10.18
CA GLY A 547 27.31 -32.72 10.37
C GLY A 547 27.77 -33.68 9.24
N GLY A 548 29.02 -33.70 8.76
CA GLY A 548 30.13 -32.78 9.03
C GLY A 548 31.54 -33.38 8.82
N SER A 549 31.99 -33.62 7.58
CA SER A 549 33.40 -33.94 7.21
C SER A 549 33.57 -33.95 5.67
N GLY A 550 34.71 -33.64 5.02
CA GLY A 550 35.96 -33.04 5.51
C GLY A 550 37.16 -33.19 4.53
N GLY A 551 37.90 -32.09 4.24
CA GLY A 551 39.23 -32.08 3.57
C GLY A 551 39.28 -32.21 2.02
N GLY A 552 40.20 -31.51 1.33
CA GLY A 552 40.24 -31.60 -0.15
C GLY A 552 41.27 -30.83 -1.03
N LEU A 553 42.19 -30.02 -0.48
CA LEU A 553 43.37 -29.41 -1.17
C LEU A 553 43.18 -28.41 -2.36
N ALA A 554 43.74 -27.22 -2.16
CA ALA A 554 44.39 -26.26 -3.08
C ALA A 554 44.14 -26.27 -4.62
N SER A 555 43.74 -25.11 -5.15
CA SER A 555 44.15 -24.65 -6.49
C SER A 555 44.29 -23.12 -6.56
N THR A 556 45.53 -22.62 -6.58
CA THR A 556 45.84 -21.19 -6.79
C THR A 556 46.38 -20.98 -8.21
N GLY A 557 45.50 -20.67 -9.17
CA GLY A 557 45.84 -20.54 -10.59
C GLY A 557 45.80 -19.10 -11.12
N ALA A 558 46.84 -18.31 -10.84
CA ALA A 558 46.95 -16.95 -11.39
C ALA A 558 47.57 -16.95 -12.81
N SER A 559 46.76 -16.69 -13.84
CA SER A 559 47.20 -16.63 -15.24
C SER A 559 47.41 -15.18 -15.72
N ILE A 560 48.55 -14.58 -15.37
CA ILE A 560 48.91 -13.20 -15.73
C ILE A 560 49.58 -13.17 -17.12
N ALA A 561 48.84 -13.46 -18.20
CA ALA A 561 49.44 -13.62 -19.53
C ALA A 561 48.51 -13.34 -20.73
N LEU A 562 48.07 -12.09 -20.95
CA LEU A 562 47.89 -11.48 -22.30
C LEU A 562 47.46 -9.97 -22.31
N PRO A 563 48.26 -9.04 -21.74
CA PRO A 563 47.94 -7.60 -21.73
C PRO A 563 48.33 -6.87 -23.03
N LEU A 564 47.99 -7.41 -24.21
CA LEU A 564 48.43 -6.84 -25.52
C LEU A 564 47.32 -6.67 -26.58
N GLY A 565 46.05 -6.88 -26.25
CA GLY A 565 44.94 -6.76 -27.22
C GLY A 565 44.30 -5.37 -27.36
N ILE A 566 43.98 -4.71 -26.23
CA ILE A 566 42.98 -3.62 -26.21
C ILE A 566 43.59 -2.23 -26.46
N GLY A 567 44.87 -2.01 -26.12
CA GLY A 567 45.54 -0.71 -26.34
C GLY A 567 45.58 -0.24 -27.80
N ALA A 568 45.63 -1.19 -28.75
CA ALA A 568 45.60 -0.89 -30.18
C ALA A 568 44.24 -0.32 -30.65
N ALA A 569 43.13 -0.75 -30.05
CA ALA A 569 41.79 -0.28 -30.40
C ALA A 569 41.57 1.19 -29.99
N LEU A 570 42.11 1.60 -28.85
CA LEU A 570 42.00 2.97 -28.35
C LEU A 570 42.81 3.97 -29.19
N LEU A 571 43.99 3.57 -29.69
CA LEU A 571 44.77 4.41 -30.62
C LEU A 571 44.09 4.58 -31.98
N ALA A 572 43.41 3.54 -32.49
CA ALA A 572 42.66 3.61 -33.74
C ALA A 572 41.48 4.60 -33.67
N LEU A 573 40.73 4.61 -32.57
CA LEU A 573 39.61 5.53 -32.36
C LEU A 573 40.07 6.98 -32.11
N GLY A 574 41.17 7.18 -31.35
CA GLY A 574 41.74 8.51 -31.11
C GLY A 574 42.19 9.21 -32.39
N GLY A 575 42.81 8.48 -33.34
CA GLY A 575 43.25 9.04 -34.62
C GLY A 575 42.11 9.57 -35.50
N GLY A 576 40.95 8.90 -35.49
CA GLY A 576 39.78 9.28 -36.29
C GLY A 576 39.18 10.65 -35.90
N ALA A 577 39.06 10.91 -34.60
CA ALA A 577 38.51 12.17 -34.08
C ALA A 577 39.37 13.38 -34.45
N LEU A 578 40.70 13.23 -34.34
CA LEU A 578 41.68 14.29 -34.64
C LEU A 578 41.70 14.65 -36.14
N PHE A 579 41.54 13.65 -37.01
CA PHE A 579 41.39 13.87 -38.45
C PHE A 579 40.05 14.57 -38.79
N TRP A 580 38.96 14.23 -38.09
CA TRP A 580 37.66 14.88 -38.29
C TRP A 580 37.66 16.35 -37.84
N GLN A 581 38.26 16.68 -36.70
CA GLN A 581 38.44 18.07 -36.25
C GLN A 581 39.23 18.90 -37.26
N ARG A 582 40.40 18.40 -37.73
CA ARG A 582 41.19 19.09 -38.78
C ARG A 582 40.40 19.31 -40.07
N ARG A 583 39.52 18.39 -40.46
CA ARG A 583 38.68 18.53 -41.66
C ARG A 583 37.53 19.54 -41.50
N ARG A 584 37.12 19.83 -40.27
CA ARG A 584 36.08 20.83 -39.96
C ARG A 584 36.65 22.25 -39.88
N ALA A 585 37.87 22.41 -39.37
CA ALA A 585 38.60 23.68 -39.33
C ALA A 585 39.08 24.22 -40.70
N ALA A 586 38.91 23.44 -41.78
CA ALA A 586 39.24 23.84 -43.16
C ALA A 586 37.99 24.18 -44.00
N ARG A 587 36.84 24.41 -43.36
CA ARG A 587 35.54 24.74 -43.98
C ARG A 587 34.69 25.71 -43.15
N GLY A 588 35.36 26.58 -42.38
CA GLY A 588 34.79 27.71 -41.66
C GLY A 588 35.72 28.90 -41.81
#